data_AF-A0A945A099-F1
#
_entry.id   AF-A0A945A099-F1
#
_cell.length_a   1.000
_cell.length_b   1.000
_cell.length_c   1.000
_cell.angle_alpha   90.00
_cell.angle_beta   90.00
_cell.angle_gamma   90.00
#
_symmetry.space_group_name_H-M   'P 1'
#
loop_
_entity.id
_entity.type
_entity.pdbx_description
1 polymer ?
#
loop_
_entity_poly.entity_id
_entity_poly.type
_entity_poly.pdbx_seq_one_letter_code
_entity_poly.pdbx_strand_id
1 'polypeptide(L)'
;MDSESTLSEAPDIAVPAEKAQELSDAIAEIGAPSSITDEVLELTKHHGPEILTAVVGFISINMINAGSARYGDLQHATSEEEIGEITKDASGKILGGNVALTAMAFAAGNPLFAIPEIGLILSSLRPYLDSRNKTIAKISARFRTDIALTTSAIAIGSYTVANHASNVSEALPPIGLTMLATAFSMGGTKAREWMYRILTIGGGSTLTVGSTFAAVEAAQQNNPVGVVMSSVFLVLNGLFTRNELKATMRLFRMKKDTVEQIEEVLDEKEKK
;
A
#
# COMPACT_ATOMS: atom_id res chain seq x y z
N MET A 1 -6.02 44.79 0.40
CA MET A 1 -4.59 44.40 0.36
C MET A 1 -4.60 43.06 -0.33
N ASP A 2 -4.40 43.09 -1.63
CA ASP A 2 -4.47 41.94 -2.52
C ASP A 2 -3.16 41.16 -2.40
N SER A 3 -3.25 39.91 -1.96
CA SER A 3 -2.12 38.97 -2.01
C SER A 3 -2.24 38.15 -3.27
N GLU A 4 -1.53 38.57 -4.32
CA GLU A 4 -1.30 37.74 -5.50
C GLU A 4 -0.56 36.47 -5.09
N SER A 5 -1.23 35.34 -5.27
CA SER A 5 -0.69 34.00 -5.11
C SER A 5 0.21 33.67 -6.29
N THR A 6 1.52 33.84 -6.14
CA THR A 6 2.51 33.28 -7.06
C THR A 6 2.62 31.77 -6.82
N LEU A 7 1.72 31.00 -7.43
CA LEU A 7 1.93 29.57 -7.65
C LEU A 7 3.07 29.45 -8.68
N SER A 8 4.26 29.14 -8.18
CA SER A 8 5.41 28.74 -8.98
C SER A 8 4.99 27.54 -9.84
N GLU A 9 4.99 27.71 -11.16
CA GLU A 9 4.86 26.61 -12.11
C GLU A 9 5.88 25.52 -11.78
N ALA A 10 5.41 24.27 -11.66
CA ALA A 10 6.31 23.13 -11.52
C ALA A 10 7.17 23.02 -12.79
N PRO A 11 8.47 22.71 -12.67
CA PRO A 11 9.33 22.59 -13.84
C PRO A 11 8.83 21.49 -14.76
N ASP A 12 8.72 21.80 -16.04
CA ASP A 12 8.38 20.87 -17.11
C ASP A 12 9.55 19.87 -17.25
N ILE A 13 9.44 18.71 -16.60
CA ILE A 13 10.47 17.65 -16.67
C ILE A 13 10.27 16.88 -17.97
N ALA A 14 10.68 17.48 -19.07
CA ALA A 14 10.77 16.80 -20.36
C ALA A 14 11.76 15.63 -20.24
N VAL A 15 11.30 14.41 -20.51
CA VAL A 15 12.19 13.24 -20.61
C VAL A 15 13.11 13.47 -21.81
N PRO A 16 14.45 13.46 -21.63
CA PRO A 16 15.38 13.67 -22.74
C PRO A 16 15.16 12.60 -23.81
N ALA A 17 15.11 13.01 -25.08
CA ALA A 17 14.79 12.14 -26.22
C ALA A 17 15.66 10.86 -26.29
N GLU A 18 16.90 10.91 -25.79
CA GLU A 18 17.79 9.74 -25.68
C GLU A 18 17.23 8.64 -24.77
N LYS A 19 16.59 8.99 -23.64
CA LYS A 19 16.02 7.99 -22.71
C LYS A 19 14.73 7.35 -23.22
N ALA A 20 13.98 8.07 -24.05
CA ALA A 20 12.82 7.53 -24.74
C ALA A 20 13.24 6.49 -25.79
N GLN A 21 14.38 6.70 -26.45
CA GLN A 21 14.94 5.77 -27.42
C GLN A 21 15.45 4.48 -26.75
N GLU A 22 16.15 4.59 -25.62
CA GLU A 22 16.60 3.40 -24.85
C GLU A 22 15.42 2.50 -24.40
N LEU A 23 14.30 3.11 -24.01
CA LEU A 23 13.09 2.37 -23.63
C LEU A 23 12.42 1.70 -24.85
N SER A 24 12.44 2.34 -26.02
CA SER A 24 11.98 1.77 -27.30
C SER A 24 12.74 0.52 -27.67
N ASP A 25 14.06 0.61 -27.60
CA ASP A 25 14.97 -0.47 -27.99
C ASP A 25 14.80 -1.67 -27.04
N ALA A 26 14.61 -1.40 -25.74
CA ALA A 26 14.33 -2.42 -24.73
C ALA A 26 12.97 -3.12 -24.93
N ILE A 27 11.94 -2.44 -25.44
CA ILE A 27 10.62 -3.03 -25.72
C ILE A 27 10.64 -3.83 -27.04
N ALA A 28 11.42 -3.38 -28.03
CA ALA A 28 11.61 -4.09 -29.29
C ALA A 28 12.34 -5.43 -29.10
N GLU A 29 13.30 -5.52 -28.17
CA GLU A 29 13.97 -6.78 -27.81
C GLU A 29 13.03 -7.87 -27.25
N ILE A 30 11.85 -7.47 -26.74
CA ILE A 30 10.83 -8.40 -26.19
C ILE A 30 9.91 -8.96 -27.30
N GLY A 31 10.14 -8.59 -28.57
CA GLY A 31 9.40 -9.11 -29.73
C GLY A 31 8.03 -8.48 -29.96
N ALA A 32 7.79 -7.28 -29.44
CA ALA A 32 6.58 -6.52 -29.73
C ALA A 32 6.59 -6.02 -31.20
N PRO A 33 5.47 -6.10 -31.95
CA PRO A 33 5.38 -5.57 -33.31
C PRO A 33 5.72 -4.07 -33.34
N SER A 34 6.55 -3.64 -34.30
CA SER A 34 7.07 -2.25 -34.41
C SER A 34 5.98 -1.17 -34.44
N SER A 35 4.80 -1.49 -34.96
CA SER A 35 3.64 -0.59 -34.97
C SER A 35 3.05 -0.31 -33.59
N ILE A 36 3.21 -1.24 -32.64
CA ILE A 36 2.81 -1.05 -31.23
C ILE A 36 3.89 -0.25 -30.50
N THR A 37 5.17 -0.43 -30.86
CA THR A 37 6.30 0.27 -30.25
C THR A 37 6.28 1.76 -30.55
N ASP A 38 6.02 2.16 -31.80
CA ASP A 38 5.94 3.57 -32.19
C ASP A 38 4.74 4.29 -31.56
N GLU A 39 3.57 3.64 -31.52
CA GLU A 39 2.34 4.18 -30.92
C GLU A 39 2.46 4.29 -29.39
N VAL A 40 3.06 3.30 -28.73
CA VAL A 40 3.42 3.36 -27.30
C VAL A 40 4.48 4.42 -27.03
N LEU A 41 5.47 4.61 -27.90
CA LEU A 41 6.46 5.68 -27.73
C LEU A 41 5.88 7.07 -27.91
N GLU A 42 4.97 7.25 -28.85
CA GLU A 42 4.28 8.51 -29.09
C GLU A 42 3.36 8.85 -27.91
N LEU A 43 2.61 7.86 -27.40
CA LEU A 43 1.86 7.96 -26.14
C LEU A 43 2.78 8.26 -24.94
N THR A 44 3.99 7.68 -24.87
CA THR A 44 4.95 7.93 -23.77
C THR A 44 5.66 9.28 -23.92
N LYS A 45 5.76 9.84 -25.12
CA LYS A 45 6.27 11.20 -25.33
C LYS A 45 5.28 12.27 -24.86
N HIS A 46 3.98 12.02 -25.02
CA HIS A 46 2.92 12.95 -24.64
C HIS A 46 2.33 12.70 -23.24
N HIS A 47 2.45 11.48 -22.71
CA HIS A 47 1.91 11.04 -21.42
C HIS A 47 2.91 10.21 -20.59
N GLY A 48 4.21 10.46 -20.78
CA GLY A 48 5.29 9.69 -20.14
C GLY A 48 5.22 9.65 -18.62
N PRO A 49 5.06 10.79 -17.93
CA PRO A 49 4.86 10.82 -16.49
C PRO A 49 3.66 10.00 -16.00
N GLU A 50 2.56 10.01 -16.75
CA GLU A 50 1.30 9.33 -16.43
C GLU A 50 1.42 7.81 -16.59
N ILE A 51 2.00 7.36 -17.70
CA ILE A 51 2.25 5.94 -17.97
C ILE A 51 3.25 5.42 -16.93
N LEU A 52 4.31 6.17 -16.65
CA LEU A 52 5.28 5.79 -15.62
C LEU A 52 4.62 5.71 -14.24
N THR A 53 3.76 6.67 -13.89
CA THR A 53 3.03 6.69 -12.62
C THR A 53 2.06 5.50 -12.51
N ALA A 54 1.33 5.20 -13.58
CA ALA A 54 0.41 4.06 -13.62
C ALA A 54 1.15 2.72 -13.52
N VAL A 55 2.26 2.57 -14.26
CA VAL A 55 3.09 1.35 -14.26
C VAL A 55 3.76 1.15 -12.90
N VAL A 56 4.41 2.18 -12.37
CA VAL A 56 5.07 2.09 -11.06
C VAL A 56 4.01 1.90 -9.96
N GLY A 57 2.84 2.54 -10.04
CA GLY A 57 1.72 2.31 -9.11
C GLY A 57 1.19 0.88 -9.16
N PHE A 58 1.02 0.34 -10.37
CA PHE A 58 0.62 -1.05 -10.57
C PHE A 58 1.63 -2.04 -10.00
N ILE A 59 2.92 -1.87 -10.31
CA ILE A 59 4.00 -2.71 -9.78
C ILE A 59 4.02 -2.63 -8.26
N SER A 60 3.92 -1.41 -7.71
CA SER A 60 4.00 -1.18 -6.26
C SER A 60 2.86 -1.85 -5.51
N ILE A 61 1.61 -1.67 -5.96
CA ILE A 61 0.47 -2.30 -5.30
C ILE A 61 0.49 -3.82 -5.48
N ASN A 62 0.97 -4.33 -6.62
CA ASN A 62 1.18 -5.77 -6.76
C ASN A 62 2.24 -6.32 -5.80
N MET A 63 3.33 -5.59 -5.56
CA MET A 63 4.31 -5.95 -4.55
C MET A 63 3.69 -5.95 -3.15
N ILE A 64 2.91 -4.93 -2.80
CA ILE A 64 2.20 -4.85 -1.51
C ILE A 64 1.21 -6.02 -1.36
N ASN A 65 0.42 -6.30 -2.41
CA ASN A 65 -0.51 -7.42 -2.46
C ASN A 65 0.20 -8.76 -2.26
N ALA A 66 1.30 -8.99 -2.97
CA ALA A 66 2.09 -10.21 -2.85
C ALA A 66 2.69 -10.35 -1.45
N GLY A 67 3.17 -9.25 -0.85
CA GLY A 67 3.66 -9.26 0.53
C GLY A 67 2.56 -9.52 1.56
N SER A 68 1.37 -8.92 1.40
CA SER A 68 0.24 -9.17 2.31
C SER A 68 -0.32 -10.59 2.20
N ALA A 69 -0.36 -11.13 0.98
CA ALA A 69 -0.66 -12.54 0.74
C ALA A 69 0.37 -13.44 1.43
N ARG A 70 1.66 -13.11 1.33
CA ARG A 70 2.74 -13.84 1.99
C ARG A 70 2.61 -13.81 3.51
N TYR A 71 2.17 -12.70 4.11
CA TYR A 71 1.83 -12.68 5.53
C TYR A 71 0.68 -13.64 5.89
N GLY A 72 -0.23 -13.93 4.96
CA GLY A 72 -1.26 -14.97 5.13
C GLY A 72 -0.68 -16.37 5.34
N ASP A 73 0.52 -16.64 4.84
CA ASP A 73 1.17 -17.95 5.01
C ASP A 73 1.67 -18.17 6.44
N LEU A 74 1.77 -17.12 7.27
CA LEU A 74 2.18 -17.24 8.68
C LEU A 74 1.28 -18.16 9.50
N GLN A 75 0.01 -18.31 9.13
CA GLN A 75 -0.92 -19.21 9.81
C GLN A 75 -0.51 -20.69 9.67
N HIS A 76 0.20 -21.03 8.58
CA HIS A 76 0.66 -22.38 8.28
C HIS A 76 2.10 -22.64 8.74
N ALA A 77 2.82 -21.61 9.15
CA ALA A 77 4.20 -21.74 9.59
C ALA A 77 4.32 -22.61 10.86
N THR A 78 5.25 -23.56 10.80
CA THR A 78 5.49 -24.61 11.81
C THR A 78 6.74 -24.38 12.65
N SER A 79 7.64 -23.47 12.23
CA SER A 79 8.89 -23.17 12.93
C SER A 79 9.19 -21.66 12.99
N GLU A 80 10.05 -21.25 13.94
CA GLU A 80 10.50 -19.85 14.04
C GLU A 80 11.31 -19.40 12.82
N GLU A 81 12.05 -20.32 12.21
CA GLU A 81 12.84 -20.05 11.00
C GLU A 81 11.93 -19.75 9.81
N GLU A 82 10.91 -20.58 9.60
CA GLU A 82 9.89 -20.38 8.56
C GLU A 82 9.12 -19.06 8.76
N ILE A 83 8.77 -18.72 10.02
CA ILE A 83 8.16 -17.43 10.36
C ILE A 83 9.08 -16.27 9.97
N GLY A 84 10.38 -16.40 10.25
CA GLY A 84 11.39 -15.39 9.91
C GLY A 84 11.50 -15.17 8.39
N GLU A 85 11.53 -16.24 7.61
CA GLU A 85 11.60 -16.17 6.14
C GLU A 85 10.35 -15.56 5.52
N ILE A 86 9.17 -16.00 5.96
CA ILE A 86 7.89 -15.44 5.50
C ILE A 86 7.83 -13.94 5.82
N THR A 87 8.21 -13.56 7.05
CA THR A 87 8.19 -12.15 7.48
C THR A 87 9.17 -11.31 6.67
N LYS A 88 10.39 -11.82 6.42
CA LYS A 88 11.40 -11.13 5.62
C LYS A 88 10.93 -10.88 4.19
N ASP A 89 10.36 -11.88 3.55
CA ASP A 89 9.87 -11.78 2.18
C ASP A 89 8.65 -10.85 2.07
N ALA A 90 7.67 -11.03 2.96
CA ALA A 90 6.47 -10.20 3.01
C ALA A 90 6.80 -8.72 3.26
N SER A 91 7.59 -8.44 4.30
CA SER A 91 7.99 -7.07 4.65
C SER A 91 8.85 -6.40 3.59
N GLY A 92 9.75 -7.14 2.92
CA GLY A 92 10.56 -6.62 1.83
C GLY A 92 9.70 -6.18 0.63
N LYS A 93 8.71 -6.99 0.25
CA LYS A 93 7.78 -6.66 -0.84
C LYS A 93 6.91 -5.44 -0.51
N ILE A 94 6.34 -5.41 0.70
CA ILE A 94 5.51 -4.28 1.16
C ILE A 94 6.35 -2.99 1.24
N LEU A 95 7.55 -3.06 1.81
CA LEU A 95 8.45 -1.92 1.90
C LEU A 95 8.83 -1.39 0.50
N GLY A 96 9.20 -2.29 -0.42
CA GLY A 96 9.53 -1.91 -1.79
C GLY A 96 8.39 -1.21 -2.51
N GLY A 97 7.16 -1.76 -2.39
CA GLY A 97 5.98 -1.13 -2.97
C GLY A 97 5.64 0.23 -2.35
N ASN A 98 5.68 0.35 -1.02
CA ASN A 98 5.42 1.64 -0.34
C ASN A 98 6.47 2.70 -0.71
N VAL A 99 7.76 2.34 -0.81
CA VAL A 99 8.82 3.27 -1.24
C VAL A 99 8.55 3.80 -2.65
N ALA A 100 8.16 2.93 -3.58
CA ALA A 100 7.86 3.33 -4.95
C ALA A 100 6.59 4.21 -5.03
N LEU A 101 5.51 3.89 -4.29
CA LEU A 101 4.33 4.76 -4.17
C LEU A 101 4.66 6.13 -3.56
N THR A 102 5.49 6.15 -2.51
CA THR A 102 5.92 7.39 -1.85
C THR A 102 6.69 8.29 -2.81
N ALA A 103 7.66 7.72 -3.54
CA ALA A 103 8.47 8.47 -4.49
C ALA A 103 7.61 9.09 -5.60
N MET A 104 6.63 8.34 -6.11
CA MET A 104 5.67 8.87 -7.07
C MET A 104 4.77 9.96 -6.49
N ALA A 105 4.23 9.77 -5.28
CA ALA A 105 3.37 10.75 -4.65
C ALA A 105 4.10 12.09 -4.43
N PHE A 106 5.40 12.04 -4.08
CA PHE A 106 6.26 13.23 -4.02
C PHE A 106 6.51 13.83 -5.41
N ALA A 107 6.81 13.01 -6.42
CA ALA A 107 7.02 13.49 -7.78
C ALA A 107 5.76 14.16 -8.36
N ALA A 108 4.58 13.68 -7.98
CA ALA A 108 3.28 14.25 -8.33
C ALA A 108 2.89 15.47 -7.49
N GLY A 109 3.72 15.89 -6.51
CA GLY A 109 3.43 17.04 -5.66
C GLY A 109 2.18 16.88 -4.79
N ASN A 110 1.79 15.64 -4.44
CA ASN A 110 0.55 15.37 -3.71
C ASN A 110 0.83 15.09 -2.21
N PRO A 111 0.75 16.11 -1.33
CA PRO A 111 1.05 15.95 0.09
C PRO A 111 0.05 15.03 0.82
N LEU A 112 -1.19 14.93 0.35
CA LEU A 112 -2.23 14.08 0.93
C LEU A 112 -1.89 12.58 0.84
N PHE A 113 -1.07 12.20 -0.15
CA PHE A 113 -0.56 10.85 -0.30
C PHE A 113 0.89 10.72 0.16
N ALA A 114 1.76 11.67 -0.21
CA ALA A 114 3.19 11.57 0.01
C ALA A 114 3.59 11.56 1.50
N ILE A 115 2.92 12.40 2.32
CA ILE A 115 3.28 12.54 3.73
C ILE A 115 2.87 11.30 4.54
N PRO A 116 1.62 10.78 4.45
CA PRO A 116 1.23 9.55 5.15
C PRO A 116 2.01 8.31 4.69
N GLU A 117 2.42 8.25 3.43
CA GLU A 117 3.26 7.19 2.88
C GLU A 117 4.64 7.08 3.57
N ILE A 118 5.20 8.18 4.10
CA ILE A 118 6.39 8.10 4.97
C ILE A 118 6.10 7.25 6.21
N GLY A 119 4.92 7.41 6.80
CA GLY A 119 4.47 6.57 7.92
C GLY A 119 4.43 5.09 7.55
N LEU A 120 3.97 4.76 6.33
CA LEU A 120 3.98 3.41 5.79
C LEU A 120 5.38 2.84 5.67
N ILE A 121 6.32 3.59 5.08
CA ILE A 121 7.73 3.16 4.97
C ILE A 121 8.31 2.88 6.35
N LEU A 122 8.18 3.81 7.30
CA LEU A 122 8.73 3.68 8.65
C LEU A 122 8.14 2.46 9.38
N SER A 123 6.84 2.25 9.24
CA SER A 123 6.14 1.10 9.81
C SER A 123 6.56 -0.24 9.19
N SER A 124 6.79 -0.28 7.87
CA SER A 124 7.24 -1.48 7.16
C SER A 124 8.74 -1.78 7.35
N LEU A 125 9.56 -0.78 7.68
CA LEU A 125 10.98 -0.95 7.96
C LEU A 125 11.23 -1.82 9.20
N ARG A 126 10.39 -1.69 10.24
CA ARG A 126 10.55 -2.48 11.47
C ARG A 126 10.52 -3.99 11.21
N PRO A 127 9.44 -4.60 10.69
CA PRO A 127 9.40 -6.05 10.47
C PRO A 127 10.50 -6.51 9.50
N TYR A 128 10.87 -5.66 8.53
CA TYR A 128 11.98 -5.94 7.62
C TYR A 128 13.33 -6.03 8.34
N LEU A 129 13.66 -5.05 9.19
CA LEU A 129 14.92 -5.04 9.94
C LEU A 129 14.94 -6.10 11.05
N ASP A 130 13.83 -6.28 11.76
CA ASP A 130 13.69 -7.30 12.81
C ASP A 130 13.92 -8.71 12.24
N SER A 131 13.42 -9.00 11.03
CA SER A 131 13.61 -10.29 10.36
C SER A 131 15.06 -10.57 9.94
N ARG A 132 15.88 -9.52 9.79
CA ARG A 132 17.27 -9.62 9.32
C ARG A 132 18.30 -9.61 10.44
N ASN A 133 17.95 -9.09 11.61
CA ASN A 133 18.89 -8.95 12.71
C ASN A 133 18.22 -9.16 14.08
N LYS A 134 18.59 -10.28 14.74
CA LYS A 134 18.06 -10.66 16.06
C LYS A 134 18.35 -9.61 17.15
N THR A 135 19.44 -8.87 17.05
CA THR A 135 19.76 -7.79 18.00
C THR A 135 18.83 -6.60 17.81
N ILE A 136 18.56 -6.21 16.56
CA ILE A 136 17.58 -5.16 16.24
C ILE A 136 16.19 -5.58 16.71
N ALA A 137 15.78 -6.82 16.46
CA ALA A 137 14.49 -7.34 16.94
C ALA A 137 14.35 -7.25 18.46
N LYS A 138 15.39 -7.60 19.23
CA LYS A 138 15.41 -7.48 20.70
C LYS A 138 15.31 -6.02 21.15
N ILE A 139 16.02 -5.11 20.49
CA ILE A 139 15.97 -3.68 20.77
C ILE A 139 14.57 -3.14 20.45
N SER A 140 14.02 -3.46 19.28
CA SER A 140 12.69 -3.05 18.84
C SER A 140 11.61 -3.49 19.82
N ALA A 141 11.65 -4.75 20.26
CA ALA A 141 10.74 -5.27 21.27
C ALA A 141 10.89 -4.56 22.62
N ARG A 142 12.12 -4.32 23.08
CA ARG A 142 12.40 -3.62 24.35
C ARG A 142 11.86 -2.19 24.36
N PHE A 143 12.02 -1.47 23.26
CA PHE A 143 11.58 -0.08 23.14
C PHE A 143 10.14 0.07 22.67
N ARG A 144 9.41 -1.03 22.46
CA ARG A 144 8.04 -1.00 21.92
C ARG A 144 7.94 -0.12 20.68
N THR A 145 8.86 -0.33 19.74
CA THR A 145 8.91 0.42 18.48
C THR A 145 7.60 0.27 17.69
N ASP A 146 6.84 -0.80 17.92
CA ASP A 146 5.46 -0.96 17.43
C ASP A 146 4.56 0.21 17.83
N ILE A 147 4.54 0.56 19.13
CA ILE A 147 3.74 1.68 19.65
C ILE A 147 4.26 3.00 19.09
N ALA A 148 5.58 3.21 19.11
CA ALA A 148 6.17 4.45 18.62
C ALA A 148 5.83 4.71 17.14
N LEU A 149 5.90 3.68 16.31
CA LEU A 149 5.56 3.76 14.89
C LEU A 149 4.05 3.96 14.67
N THR A 150 3.19 3.28 15.41
CA THR A 150 1.74 3.52 15.37
C THR A 150 1.41 4.97 15.73
N THR A 151 1.94 5.48 16.84
CA THR A 151 1.70 6.87 17.26
C THR A 151 2.22 7.86 16.23
N SER A 152 3.39 7.59 15.64
CA SER A 152 3.95 8.43 14.59
C SER A 152 3.08 8.43 13.33
N ALA A 153 2.59 7.25 12.90
CA ALA A 153 1.68 7.14 11.77
C ALA A 153 0.39 7.93 12.00
N ILE A 154 -0.22 7.81 13.18
CA ILE A 154 -1.42 8.57 13.54
C ILE A 154 -1.15 10.08 13.55
N ALA A 155 -0.02 10.50 14.13
CA ALA A 155 0.36 11.91 14.18
C ALA A 155 0.56 12.50 12.77
N ILE A 156 1.30 11.79 11.91
CA ILE A 156 1.55 12.17 10.52
C ILE A 156 0.23 12.25 9.74
N GLY A 157 -0.61 11.22 9.85
CA GLY A 157 -1.90 11.16 9.19
C GLY A 157 -2.83 12.29 9.62
N SER A 158 -2.95 12.49 10.93
CA SER A 158 -3.79 13.53 11.53
C SER A 158 -3.30 14.94 11.14
N TYR A 159 -1.98 15.16 11.16
CA TYR A 159 -1.38 16.39 10.67
C TYR A 159 -1.70 16.63 9.20
N THR A 160 -1.56 15.59 8.37
CA THR A 160 -1.82 15.69 6.93
C THR A 160 -3.27 16.08 6.66
N VAL A 161 -4.22 15.38 7.29
CA VAL A 161 -5.65 15.70 7.17
C VAL A 161 -5.93 17.12 7.62
N ALA A 162 -5.42 17.53 8.78
CA ALA A 162 -5.69 18.85 9.35
C ALA A 162 -5.14 20.02 8.52
N ASN A 163 -4.04 19.82 7.78
CA ASN A 163 -3.36 20.89 7.05
C ASN A 163 -3.63 20.88 5.54
N HIS A 164 -3.99 19.73 4.96
CA HIS A 164 -4.08 19.58 3.51
C HIS A 164 -5.45 19.15 3.01
N ALA A 165 -6.31 18.54 3.85
CA ALA A 165 -7.64 18.14 3.41
C ALA A 165 -8.64 19.26 3.66
N SER A 166 -9.28 19.74 2.60
CA SER A 166 -10.34 20.75 2.65
C SER A 166 -11.73 20.15 2.89
N ASN A 167 -11.88 18.86 2.60
CA ASN A 167 -13.15 18.15 2.67
C ASN A 167 -12.94 16.65 3.00
N VAL A 168 -14.05 15.94 3.21
CA VAL A 168 -14.03 14.52 3.59
C VAL A 168 -13.42 13.65 2.51
N SER A 169 -13.67 13.93 1.23
CA SER A 169 -13.14 13.13 0.11
C SER A 169 -11.61 13.14 0.08
N GLU A 170 -11.01 14.33 0.24
CA GLU A 170 -9.55 14.50 0.33
C GLU A 170 -8.94 13.87 1.58
N ALA A 171 -9.71 13.78 2.67
CA ALA A 171 -9.26 13.15 3.90
C ALA A 171 -9.25 11.61 3.83
N LEU A 172 -10.02 11.00 2.91
CA LEU A 172 -10.13 9.53 2.84
C LEU A 172 -8.77 8.86 2.52
N PRO A 173 -8.02 9.25 1.47
CA PRO A 173 -6.71 8.64 1.23
C PRO A 173 -5.73 8.70 2.41
N PRO A 174 -5.44 9.87 3.04
CA PRO A 174 -4.52 9.93 4.17
C PRO A 174 -5.02 9.12 5.38
N ILE A 175 -6.33 9.07 5.65
CA ILE A 175 -6.90 8.18 6.69
C ILE A 175 -6.59 6.71 6.35
N GLY A 176 -6.83 6.31 5.10
CA GLY A 176 -6.56 4.95 4.64
C GLY A 176 -5.10 4.55 4.81
N LEU A 177 -4.18 5.40 4.35
CA LEU A 177 -2.74 5.19 4.48
C LEU A 177 -2.30 5.13 5.96
N THR A 178 -2.91 5.93 6.82
CA THR A 178 -2.65 5.91 8.28
C THR A 178 -3.05 4.59 8.92
N MET A 179 -4.21 4.03 8.53
CA MET A 179 -4.66 2.72 9.00
C MET A 179 -3.70 1.61 8.53
N LEU A 180 -3.26 1.66 7.27
CA LEU A 180 -2.28 0.71 6.74
C LEU A 180 -0.91 0.82 7.44
N ALA A 181 -0.42 2.04 7.69
CA ALA A 181 0.81 2.28 8.44
C ALA A 181 0.71 1.72 9.87
N THR A 182 -0.45 1.87 10.50
CA THR A 182 -0.72 1.29 11.83
C THR A 182 -0.80 -0.24 11.78
N ALA A 183 -1.37 -0.81 10.72
CA ALA A 183 -1.37 -2.26 10.52
C ALA A 183 0.07 -2.80 10.44
N PHE A 184 0.91 -2.17 9.62
CA PHE A 184 2.28 -2.60 9.37
C PHE A 184 3.21 -2.41 10.58
N SER A 185 3.01 -1.38 11.41
CA SER A 185 3.82 -1.15 12.62
C SER A 185 3.68 -2.28 13.64
N MET A 186 2.49 -2.90 13.73
CA MET A 186 2.22 -3.97 14.68
C MET A 186 2.90 -5.30 14.30
N GLY A 187 3.20 -5.49 13.01
CA GLY A 187 3.75 -6.71 12.42
C GLY A 187 2.73 -7.85 12.34
N GLY A 188 2.94 -8.75 11.37
CA GLY A 188 2.18 -9.99 11.23
C GLY A 188 2.60 -11.03 12.26
N THR A 189 2.12 -10.94 13.49
CA THR A 189 2.26 -12.02 14.48
C THR A 189 0.92 -12.71 14.65
N LYS A 190 0.91 -14.02 14.93
CA LYS A 190 -0.34 -14.79 15.16
C LYS A 190 -1.26 -14.11 16.20
N ALA A 191 -0.68 -13.49 17.23
CA ALA A 191 -1.43 -12.80 18.28
C ALA A 191 -2.11 -11.49 17.82
N ARG A 192 -1.59 -10.82 16.78
CA ARG A 192 -2.06 -9.51 16.31
C ARG A 192 -2.66 -9.55 14.90
N GLU A 193 -2.69 -10.73 14.28
CA GLU A 193 -3.14 -10.94 12.91
C GLU A 193 -4.55 -10.39 12.67
N TRP A 194 -5.48 -10.60 13.60
CA TRP A 194 -6.84 -10.08 13.47
C TRP A 194 -6.88 -8.55 13.39
N MET A 195 -6.11 -7.87 14.26
CA MET A 195 -6.05 -6.40 14.28
C MET A 195 -5.35 -5.86 13.02
N TYR A 196 -4.26 -6.51 12.59
CA TYR A 196 -3.60 -6.22 11.32
C TYR A 196 -4.62 -6.26 10.17
N ARG A 197 -5.40 -7.34 10.06
CA ARG A 197 -6.35 -7.53 8.96
C ARG A 197 -7.47 -6.49 8.98
N ILE A 198 -8.03 -6.17 10.14
CA ILE A 198 -9.10 -5.16 10.24
C ILE A 198 -8.60 -3.79 9.80
N LEU A 199 -7.43 -3.38 10.28
CA LEU A 199 -6.86 -2.10 9.88
C LEU A 199 -6.49 -2.08 8.39
N THR A 200 -6.06 -3.22 7.86
CA THR A 200 -5.78 -3.38 6.43
C THR A 200 -7.05 -3.27 5.58
N ILE A 201 -8.14 -3.91 5.99
CA ILE A 201 -9.46 -3.80 5.33
C ILE A 201 -9.97 -2.36 5.42
N GLY A 202 -9.93 -1.75 6.59
CA GLY A 202 -10.39 -0.37 6.79
C GLY A 202 -9.57 0.61 5.96
N GLY A 203 -8.24 0.46 5.95
CA GLY A 203 -7.34 1.26 5.14
C GLY A 203 -7.62 1.12 3.64
N GLY A 204 -7.68 -0.11 3.14
CA GLY A 204 -7.98 -0.40 1.74
C GLY A 204 -9.39 0.05 1.31
N SER A 205 -10.39 -0.07 2.19
CA SER A 205 -11.76 0.40 1.92
C SER A 205 -11.79 1.93 1.79
N THR A 206 -11.09 2.62 2.68
CA THR A 206 -11.01 4.08 2.66
C THR A 206 -10.32 4.57 1.38
N LEU A 207 -9.23 3.90 0.97
CA LEU A 207 -8.54 4.17 -0.30
C LEU A 207 -9.41 3.87 -1.53
N THR A 208 -10.22 2.82 -1.48
CA THR A 208 -11.17 2.47 -2.55
C THR A 208 -12.21 3.59 -2.72
N VAL A 209 -12.79 4.08 -1.62
CA VAL A 209 -13.77 5.16 -1.66
C VAL A 209 -13.11 6.47 -2.13
N GLY A 210 -11.92 6.80 -1.60
CA GLY A 210 -11.17 7.99 -2.04
C GLY A 210 -10.83 7.95 -3.54
N SER A 211 -10.39 6.78 -4.05
CA SER A 211 -10.11 6.59 -5.48
C SER A 211 -11.38 6.72 -6.33
N THR A 212 -12.55 6.34 -5.80
CA THR A 212 -13.83 6.51 -6.49
C THR A 212 -14.18 7.99 -6.64
N PHE A 213 -14.06 8.77 -5.56
CA PHE A 213 -14.32 10.20 -5.63
C PHE A 213 -13.34 10.92 -6.56
N ALA A 214 -12.05 10.59 -6.49
CA ALA A 214 -11.04 11.14 -7.38
C ALA A 214 -11.34 10.83 -8.86
N ALA A 215 -11.83 9.62 -9.18
CA ALA A 215 -12.23 9.26 -10.55
C ALA A 215 -13.44 10.08 -11.04
N VAL A 216 -14.44 10.29 -10.18
CA VAL A 216 -15.63 11.09 -10.50
C VAL A 216 -15.26 12.55 -10.72
N GLU A 217 -14.44 13.12 -9.84
CA GLU A 217 -13.98 14.50 -9.95
C GLU A 217 -13.14 14.72 -11.22
N ALA A 218 -12.21 13.81 -11.51
CA ALA A 218 -11.43 13.86 -12.74
C ALA A 218 -12.32 13.78 -14.00
N ALA A 219 -13.38 12.98 -13.97
CA ALA A 219 -14.33 12.90 -15.07
C ALA A 219 -15.11 14.22 -15.24
N GLN A 220 -15.54 14.85 -14.15
CA GLN A 220 -16.23 16.14 -14.17
C GLN A 220 -15.33 17.28 -14.69
N GLN A 221 -14.03 17.20 -14.44
CA GLN A 221 -13.03 18.15 -14.92
C GLN A 221 -12.54 17.88 -16.36
N ASN A 222 -13.10 16.86 -17.05
CA ASN A 222 -12.60 16.38 -18.34
C ASN A 222 -11.09 16.08 -18.32
N ASN A 223 -10.61 15.50 -17.21
CA ASN A 223 -9.22 15.09 -17.02
C ASN A 223 -9.09 13.58 -17.28
N PRO A 224 -8.86 13.13 -18.53
CA PRO A 224 -8.81 11.70 -18.87
C PRO A 224 -7.70 10.96 -18.13
N VAL A 225 -6.58 11.63 -17.86
CA VAL A 225 -5.46 11.09 -17.09
C VAL A 225 -5.87 10.79 -15.65
N GLY A 226 -6.49 11.77 -14.98
CA GLY A 226 -6.98 11.61 -13.61
C GLY A 226 -8.01 10.49 -13.49
N VAL A 227 -8.86 10.31 -14.51
CA VAL A 227 -9.83 9.20 -14.57
C VAL A 227 -9.12 7.85 -14.66
N VAL A 228 -8.15 7.71 -15.56
CA VAL A 228 -7.41 6.44 -15.75
C VAL A 228 -6.64 6.09 -14.49
N MET A 229 -5.86 7.03 -13.93
CA MET A 229 -5.08 6.80 -12.72
C MET A 229 -5.97 6.42 -11.53
N SER A 230 -7.02 7.20 -11.27
CA SER A 230 -7.94 6.94 -10.15
C SER A 230 -8.67 5.60 -10.32
N SER A 231 -8.99 5.21 -11.56
CA SER A 231 -9.59 3.90 -11.85
C SER A 231 -8.62 2.74 -11.61
N VAL A 232 -7.35 2.90 -11.98
CA VAL A 232 -6.30 1.91 -11.69
C VAL A 232 -6.13 1.75 -10.17
N PHE A 233 -6.01 2.86 -9.44
CA PHE A 233 -5.93 2.82 -7.97
C PHE A 233 -7.18 2.21 -7.34
N LEU A 234 -8.37 2.51 -7.87
CA LEU A 234 -9.62 1.92 -7.41
C LEU A 234 -9.62 0.40 -7.55
N VAL A 235 -9.25 -0.13 -8.72
CA VAL A 235 -9.19 -1.57 -8.97
C VAL A 235 -8.17 -2.24 -8.05
N LEU A 236 -6.98 -1.65 -7.94
CA LEU A 236 -5.88 -2.20 -7.15
C LEU A 236 -6.20 -2.22 -5.65
N ASN A 237 -6.71 -1.12 -5.09
CA ASN A 237 -7.15 -1.04 -3.69
C ASN A 237 -8.38 -1.93 -3.43
N GLY A 238 -9.30 -2.05 -4.39
CA GLY A 238 -10.45 -2.93 -4.31
C GLY A 238 -10.06 -4.41 -4.28
N LEU A 239 -9.12 -4.83 -5.13
CA LEU A 239 -8.57 -6.19 -5.12
C LEU A 239 -7.85 -6.52 -3.82
N PHE A 240 -7.01 -5.60 -3.34
CA PHE A 240 -6.35 -5.71 -2.05
C PHE A 240 -7.36 -5.91 -0.91
N THR A 241 -8.32 -4.99 -0.79
CA THR A 241 -9.36 -5.03 0.26
C THR A 241 -10.17 -6.31 0.20
N ARG A 242 -10.54 -6.76 -1.00
CA ARG A 242 -11.27 -8.02 -1.19
C ARG A 242 -10.44 -9.23 -0.74
N ASN A 243 -9.15 -9.25 -1.03
CA ASN A 243 -8.27 -10.35 -0.63
C ASN A 243 -8.11 -10.39 0.89
N GLU A 244 -7.94 -9.25 1.52
CA GLU A 244 -7.88 -9.12 2.99
C GLU A 244 -9.19 -9.53 3.66
N LEU A 245 -10.34 -9.16 3.07
CA LEU A 245 -11.65 -9.60 3.54
C LEU A 245 -11.79 -11.12 3.45
N LYS A 246 -11.38 -11.74 2.34
CA LYS A 246 -11.37 -13.20 2.18
C LYS A 246 -10.47 -13.89 3.21
N ALA A 247 -9.26 -13.36 3.44
CA ALA A 247 -8.34 -13.90 4.43
C ALA A 247 -8.94 -13.80 5.85
N THR A 248 -9.56 -12.66 6.17
CA THR A 248 -10.22 -12.42 7.46
C THR A 248 -11.39 -13.38 7.68
N MET A 249 -12.24 -13.58 6.67
CA MET A 249 -13.35 -14.54 6.77
C MET A 249 -12.87 -15.98 7.01
N ARG A 250 -11.75 -16.38 6.41
CA ARG A 250 -11.15 -17.70 6.67
C ARG A 250 -10.70 -17.85 8.12
N LEU A 251 -10.05 -16.82 8.68
CA LEU A 251 -9.65 -16.81 10.09
C LEU A 251 -10.87 -16.93 11.04
N PHE A 252 -11.97 -16.23 10.73
CA PHE A 252 -13.21 -16.35 11.51
C PHE A 252 -13.81 -17.75 11.45
N ARG A 253 -13.85 -18.36 10.26
CA ARG A 253 -14.36 -19.72 10.09
C ARG A 253 -13.54 -20.75 10.87
N MET A 254 -12.20 -20.68 10.76
CA MET A 254 -11.31 -21.58 11.52
C MET A 254 -11.48 -21.42 13.04
N LYS A 255 -11.61 -20.19 13.53
CA LYS A 255 -11.86 -19.96 14.97
C LYS A 255 -13.20 -20.54 15.41
N LYS A 256 -14.25 -20.39 14.60
CA LYS A 256 -15.56 -20.97 14.88
C LYS A 256 -15.48 -22.50 14.97
N ASP A 257 -14.90 -23.14 13.97
CA ASP A 257 -14.74 -24.60 13.92
C ASP A 257 -13.92 -25.12 15.12
N THR A 258 -12.91 -24.35 15.57
CA THR A 258 -12.10 -24.68 16.75
C THR A 258 -12.91 -24.56 18.05
N VAL A 259 -13.75 -23.54 18.19
CA VAL A 259 -14.60 -23.35 19.37
C VAL A 259 -15.65 -24.45 19.45
N GLU A 260 -16.30 -24.77 18.33
CA GLU A 260 -17.29 -25.87 18.27
C GLU A 260 -16.66 -27.22 18.68
N GLN A 261 -15.44 -27.52 18.23
CA GLN A 261 -14.72 -28.74 18.64
C GLN A 261 -14.36 -28.75 20.13
N ILE A 262 -14.00 -27.60 20.71
CA ILE A 262 -13.69 -27.52 22.15
C ILE A 262 -14.96 -27.71 22.98
N GLU A 263 -16.08 -27.12 22.56
CA GLU A 263 -17.39 -27.30 23.20
C GLU A 263 -17.82 -28.78 23.16
N GLU A 264 -17.68 -29.46 22.02
CA GLU A 264 -17.96 -30.90 21.91
C GLU A 264 -17.12 -31.76 22.88
N VAL A 265 -15.81 -31.47 23.01
CA VAL A 265 -14.92 -32.20 23.93
C VAL A 265 -15.25 -31.93 25.40
N LEU A 266 -15.67 -30.70 25.74
CA LEU A 266 -16.10 -30.35 27.09
C LEU A 266 -17.41 -31.04 27.45
N ASP A 267 -18.38 -31.04 26.54
CA ASP A 267 -19.67 -31.74 26.70
C ASP A 267 -19.50 -33.26 26.86
N GLU A 268 -18.55 -33.88 26.17
CA GLU A 268 -18.24 -35.31 26.34
C GLU A 268 -17.59 -35.64 27.68
N LYS A 269 -16.85 -34.69 28.27
CA LYS A 269 -16.22 -34.86 29.59
C LYS A 269 -17.19 -34.66 30.74
N GLU A 270 -18.20 -33.80 30.60
CA GLU A 270 -19.25 -33.62 31.63
C GLU A 270 -20.25 -34.79 31.69
N LYS A 271 -20.33 -35.60 30.63
CA LYS A 271 -21.21 -36.79 30.55
C LYS A 271 -20.56 -38.09 31.04
N LYS A 272 -19.31 -38.05 31.51
CA LYS A 272 -18.58 -39.19 32.10
C LYS A 272 -18.31 -38.97 33.58
#